data_AF-A0A8T6SFY7-F1
#
_entry.id   AF-A0A8T6SFY7-F1
#
_cell.length_a   1.000
_cell.length_b   1.000
_cell.length_c   1.000
_cell.angle_alpha   90.00
_cell.angle_beta   90.00
_cell.angle_gamma   90.00
#
_symmetry.space_group_name_H-M   'P 1'
#
loop_
_entity.id
_entity.type
_entity.pdbx_description
1 polymer ?
#
loop_
_entity_poly.entity_id
_entity_poly.type
_entity_poly.pdbx_seq_one_letter_code
_entity_poly.pdbx_strand_id
1 'polypeptide(L)'
;MLNKDIANIFNEIADLLELKGVEYKPRAYRRAARNIEAMKEETIKNYYETDRLTDIEGVGKSLAAKIHEIIETGSLGYLEQLRNDVPERLRDVMGVPGLGPKSAKKLYEELGISDLGALKAKAEAGDIRKVKGFGKKTEQQILKGIRMLKEVSGRRLISEMMPIAKDLKEYLSPHTGHIAIAGSLRRWKETIGDIDMVSTGVSSKIMDTFVRYADVDEVLVRGETKTSIRLENGVRIDLRVVDAESYGAAVVYFTGSKAHNIALRKIANERDYKLNEYGLFERDTKNKIAGKTEEDVYKALSLSWIPPELREDRGELKAAKKNALPDLITLEDIKGDLQTHSDWSDGHHSIEEMAREAKQKGYEYIALTDHSEGIAVVEGMSMDDLDQRLTEIENAQKAIGITILNGVEVDIRKDGSLEMDTEALESVDLVIGAIHSNFKLNGKEQTQRIKDAFSTGLIDIFAHPTGRKIGVREPYEVNFSELCTVAKTYNVALEINAFPRRFDLDSEYARNAMQSDVMLSLGTDAHGLTHLDYMKYGVGVARRAWLEPKHLLNTRSYKELVQFLKAR
;
A
#
# COMPACT_ATOMS: atom_id res chain seq x y z
N MET A 1 -7.50 -17.83 -6.22
CA MET A 1 -6.90 -17.31 -7.47
C MET A 1 -7.82 -17.58 -8.65
N LEU A 2 -8.06 -18.84 -9.04
CA LEU A 2 -8.83 -19.19 -10.24
C LEU A 2 -10.25 -18.56 -10.33
N ASN A 3 -11.02 -18.52 -9.24
CA ASN A 3 -12.33 -17.85 -9.20
C ASN A 3 -12.23 -16.36 -9.55
N LYS A 4 -11.27 -15.66 -8.94
CA LYS A 4 -11.03 -14.23 -9.15
C LYS A 4 -10.51 -13.97 -10.56
N ASP A 5 -9.67 -14.85 -11.08
CA ASP A 5 -9.13 -14.75 -12.45
C ASP A 5 -10.25 -14.90 -13.49
N ILE A 6 -11.14 -15.89 -13.31
CA ILE A 6 -12.30 -16.09 -14.17
C ILE A 6 -13.32 -14.94 -14.04
N ALA A 7 -13.55 -14.44 -12.81
CA ALA A 7 -14.42 -13.29 -12.59
C ALA A 7 -13.87 -12.02 -13.27
N ASN A 8 -12.56 -11.79 -13.20
CA ASN A 8 -11.88 -10.70 -13.91
C ASN A 8 -12.01 -10.83 -15.42
N ILE A 9 -11.76 -12.03 -15.97
CA ILE A 9 -11.94 -12.33 -17.40
C ILE A 9 -13.38 -12.05 -17.84
N PHE A 10 -14.39 -12.46 -17.05
CA PHE A 10 -15.80 -12.23 -17.37
C PHE A 10 -16.21 -10.76 -17.25
N ASN A 11 -15.68 -10.03 -16.27
CA ASN A 11 -15.88 -8.59 -16.16
C ASN A 11 -15.26 -7.84 -17.35
N GLU A 12 -14.06 -8.23 -17.78
CA GLU A 12 -13.41 -7.65 -18.96
C GLU A 12 -14.21 -7.92 -20.25
N ILE A 13 -14.71 -9.14 -20.44
CA ILE A 13 -15.60 -9.47 -21.57
C ILE A 13 -16.86 -8.59 -21.54
N ALA A 14 -17.46 -8.39 -20.37
CA ALA A 14 -18.64 -7.54 -20.25
C ALA A 14 -18.34 -6.09 -20.67
N ASP A 15 -17.20 -5.56 -20.24
CA ASP A 15 -16.76 -4.20 -20.55
C ASP A 15 -16.50 -4.01 -22.06
N LEU A 16 -15.83 -4.98 -22.70
CA LEU A 16 -15.59 -4.97 -24.15
C LEU A 16 -16.90 -5.11 -24.96
N LEU A 17 -17.85 -5.92 -24.49
CA LEU A 17 -19.15 -6.06 -25.13
C LEU A 17 -20.02 -4.80 -24.99
N GLU A 18 -19.98 -4.11 -23.85
CA GLU A 18 -20.64 -2.81 -23.69
C GLU A 18 -20.06 -1.77 -24.65
N LEU A 19 -18.75 -1.77 -24.84
CA LEU A 19 -18.06 -0.89 -25.78
C LEU A 19 -18.48 -1.17 -27.24
N LYS A 20 -18.63 -2.45 -27.61
CA LYS A 20 -19.16 -2.86 -28.92
C LYS A 20 -20.67 -2.58 -29.08
N GLY A 21 -21.36 -2.09 -28.04
CA GLY A 21 -22.79 -1.78 -28.09
C GLY A 21 -23.70 -3.00 -28.04
N VAL A 22 -23.19 -4.12 -27.55
CA VAL A 22 -23.96 -5.36 -27.44
C VAL A 22 -24.93 -5.25 -26.27
N GLU A 23 -26.22 -5.38 -26.55
CA GLU A 23 -27.25 -5.37 -25.53
C GLU A 23 -27.37 -6.73 -24.82
N TYR A 24 -27.78 -6.70 -23.55
CA TYR A 24 -28.10 -7.86 -22.68
C TYR A 24 -26.94 -8.80 -22.32
N LYS A 25 -26.06 -9.19 -23.26
CA LYS A 25 -24.93 -10.10 -23.01
C LYS A 25 -23.98 -9.64 -21.89
N PRO A 26 -23.58 -8.35 -21.79
CA PRO A 26 -22.72 -7.90 -20.70
C PRO A 26 -23.29 -8.16 -19.30
N ARG A 27 -24.62 -8.11 -19.14
CA ARG A 27 -25.28 -8.36 -17.84
C ARG A 27 -25.14 -9.81 -17.41
N ALA A 28 -25.18 -10.75 -18.36
CA ALA A 28 -24.98 -12.17 -18.09
C ALA A 28 -23.55 -12.43 -17.60
N TYR A 29 -22.54 -11.86 -18.27
CA TYR A 29 -21.15 -11.97 -17.84
C TYR A 29 -20.90 -11.34 -16.46
N ARG A 30 -21.45 -10.15 -16.18
CA ARG A 30 -21.33 -9.52 -14.85
C ARG A 30 -22.09 -10.27 -13.74
N ARG A 31 -23.18 -10.95 -14.07
CA ARG A 31 -23.89 -11.82 -13.11
C ARG A 31 -23.04 -13.04 -12.80
N ALA A 32 -22.53 -13.72 -13.81
CA ALA A 32 -21.64 -14.85 -13.64
C ALA A 32 -20.35 -14.48 -12.89
N ALA A 33 -19.71 -13.36 -13.24
CA ALA A 33 -18.50 -12.89 -12.56
C ALA A 33 -18.74 -12.65 -11.07
N ARG A 34 -19.83 -11.94 -10.70
CA ARG A 34 -20.20 -11.72 -9.29
C ARG A 34 -20.46 -13.02 -8.55
N ASN A 35 -21.20 -13.93 -9.16
CA ASN A 35 -21.56 -15.19 -8.51
C ASN A 35 -20.34 -16.11 -8.37
N ILE A 36 -19.40 -16.08 -9.31
CA ILE A 36 -18.13 -16.83 -9.26
C ILE A 36 -17.17 -16.23 -8.23
N GLU A 37 -17.11 -14.90 -8.15
CA GLU A 37 -16.30 -14.18 -7.17
C GLU A 37 -16.82 -14.36 -5.74
N ALA A 38 -18.14 -14.52 -5.58
CA ALA A 38 -18.81 -14.71 -4.29
C ALA A 38 -18.87 -16.17 -3.81
N MET A 39 -18.28 -17.13 -4.51
CA MET A 39 -18.28 -18.55 -4.10
C MET A 39 -17.36 -18.75 -2.88
N LYS A 40 -17.89 -19.37 -1.82
CA LYS A 40 -17.19 -19.56 -0.53
C LYS A 40 -16.78 -21.02 -0.25
N GLU A 41 -17.67 -21.99 -0.48
CA GLU A 41 -17.47 -23.39 -0.06
C GLU A 41 -16.78 -24.26 -1.13
N GLU A 42 -17.38 -24.35 -2.32
CA GLU A 42 -16.81 -25.09 -3.45
C GLU A 42 -16.13 -24.09 -4.41
N THR A 43 -14.86 -24.31 -4.76
CA THR A 43 -14.17 -23.45 -5.73
C THR A 43 -14.66 -23.74 -7.14
N ILE A 44 -14.44 -22.82 -8.08
CA ILE A 44 -14.77 -23.08 -9.50
C ILE A 44 -14.04 -24.31 -10.05
N LYS A 45 -12.90 -24.67 -9.45
CA LYS A 45 -12.16 -25.89 -9.73
C LYS A 45 -12.91 -27.13 -9.28
N ASN A 46 -13.55 -27.09 -8.10
CA ASN A 46 -14.38 -28.20 -7.61
C ASN A 46 -15.59 -28.44 -8.52
N TYR A 47 -16.27 -27.38 -8.96
CA TYR A 47 -17.37 -27.48 -9.91
C TYR A 47 -16.92 -27.97 -11.29
N TYR A 48 -15.71 -27.62 -11.73
CA TYR A 48 -15.11 -28.15 -12.97
C TYR A 48 -14.76 -29.64 -12.84
N GLU A 49 -14.08 -30.04 -11.77
CA GLU A 49 -13.64 -31.43 -11.54
C GLU A 49 -14.83 -32.40 -11.33
N THR A 50 -16.01 -31.87 -10.96
CA THR A 50 -17.25 -32.65 -10.75
C THR A 50 -18.29 -32.49 -11.86
N ASP A 51 -17.97 -31.80 -12.97
CA ASP A 51 -18.88 -31.51 -14.10
C ASP A 51 -20.19 -30.80 -13.69
N ARG A 52 -20.08 -29.90 -12.71
CA ARG A 52 -21.20 -29.16 -12.08
C ARG A 52 -21.19 -27.66 -12.39
N LEU A 53 -20.39 -27.19 -13.35
CA LEU A 53 -20.26 -25.76 -13.65
C LEU A 53 -21.59 -25.04 -13.97
N THR A 54 -22.60 -25.76 -14.48
CA THR A 54 -23.92 -25.20 -14.75
C THR A 54 -24.79 -25.02 -13.51
N ASP A 55 -24.38 -25.57 -12.37
CA ASP A 55 -25.07 -25.42 -11.08
C ASP A 55 -24.77 -24.04 -10.47
N ILE A 56 -23.70 -23.38 -10.92
CA ILE A 56 -23.34 -22.03 -10.49
C ILE A 56 -24.40 -21.05 -11.01
N GLU A 57 -25.03 -20.31 -10.10
CA GLU A 57 -26.08 -19.37 -10.46
C GLU A 57 -25.57 -18.36 -11.50
N GLY A 58 -26.30 -18.19 -12.60
CA GLY A 58 -25.92 -17.26 -13.68
C GLY A 58 -24.90 -17.84 -14.69
N VAL A 59 -24.42 -19.07 -14.50
CA VAL A 59 -23.54 -19.79 -15.44
C VAL A 59 -24.35 -20.81 -16.24
N GLY A 60 -24.77 -20.44 -17.45
CA GLY A 60 -25.38 -21.39 -18.40
C GLY A 60 -24.35 -22.18 -19.21
N LYS A 61 -24.79 -23.15 -20.02
CA LYS A 61 -23.93 -24.01 -20.87
C LYS A 61 -22.86 -23.25 -21.67
N SER A 62 -23.21 -22.08 -22.21
CA SER A 62 -22.29 -21.23 -22.98
C SER A 62 -21.19 -20.59 -22.13
N LEU A 63 -21.42 -20.32 -20.86
CA LEU A 63 -20.44 -19.75 -19.93
C LEU A 63 -19.62 -20.88 -19.28
N ALA A 64 -20.26 -22.00 -18.95
CA ALA A 64 -19.57 -23.21 -18.50
C ALA A 64 -18.51 -23.68 -19.51
N ALA A 65 -18.84 -23.71 -20.81
CA ALA A 65 -17.86 -24.04 -21.86
C ALA A 65 -16.66 -23.07 -21.92
N LYS A 66 -16.85 -21.79 -21.55
CA LYS A 66 -15.76 -20.81 -21.49
C LYS A 66 -14.90 -20.99 -20.26
N ILE A 67 -15.52 -21.35 -19.13
CA ILE A 67 -14.81 -21.71 -17.90
C ILE A 67 -13.94 -22.94 -18.16
N HIS A 68 -14.47 -23.95 -18.86
CA HIS A 68 -13.69 -25.12 -19.30
C HIS A 68 -12.42 -24.70 -20.07
N GLU A 69 -12.59 -23.88 -21.11
CA GLU A 69 -11.48 -23.41 -21.95
C GLU A 69 -10.41 -22.65 -21.13
N ILE A 70 -10.84 -21.79 -20.21
CA ILE A 70 -9.95 -21.03 -19.33
C ILE A 70 -9.15 -21.97 -18.41
N ILE A 71 -9.79 -22.99 -17.85
CA ILE A 71 -9.14 -23.94 -16.93
C ILE A 71 -8.15 -24.84 -17.68
N GLU A 72 -8.50 -25.30 -18.89
CA GLU A 72 -7.65 -26.22 -19.67
C GLU A 72 -6.48 -25.54 -20.36
N THR A 73 -6.68 -24.32 -20.86
CA THR A 73 -5.70 -23.64 -21.71
C THR A 73 -5.01 -22.46 -21.02
N GLY A 74 -5.52 -22.03 -19.86
CA GLY A 74 -5.09 -20.81 -19.18
C GLY A 74 -5.52 -19.52 -19.90
N SER A 75 -6.32 -19.62 -20.97
CA SER A 75 -6.72 -18.49 -21.80
C SER A 75 -8.16 -18.64 -22.32
N LEU A 76 -8.72 -17.57 -22.89
CA LEU A 76 -10.02 -17.63 -23.55
C LEU A 76 -9.94 -16.98 -24.93
N GLY A 77 -10.05 -17.77 -25.99
CA GLY A 77 -10.00 -17.29 -27.38
C GLY A 77 -11.09 -16.26 -27.67
N TYR A 78 -12.24 -16.34 -27.00
CA TYR A 78 -13.30 -15.33 -27.11
C TYR A 78 -12.90 -13.96 -26.52
N LEU A 79 -12.16 -13.95 -25.40
CA LEU A 79 -11.63 -12.71 -24.83
C LEU A 79 -10.56 -12.13 -25.76
N GLU A 80 -9.65 -12.97 -26.27
CA GLU A 80 -8.62 -12.53 -27.22
C GLU A 80 -9.22 -11.96 -28.51
N GLN A 81 -10.29 -12.55 -29.03
CA GLN A 81 -11.02 -11.99 -30.16
C GLN A 81 -11.62 -10.62 -29.83
N LEU A 82 -12.26 -10.46 -28.67
CA LEU A 82 -12.80 -9.16 -28.25
C LEU A 82 -11.70 -8.11 -28.02
N ARG A 83 -10.53 -8.54 -27.54
CA ARG A 83 -9.35 -7.67 -27.38
C ARG A 83 -8.78 -7.22 -28.72
N ASN A 84 -8.85 -8.04 -29.77
CA ASN A 84 -8.43 -7.68 -31.12
C ASN A 84 -9.44 -6.76 -31.83
N ASP A 85 -10.73 -6.91 -31.52
CA ASP A 85 -11.80 -6.09 -32.09
C ASP A 85 -11.89 -4.68 -31.50
N VAL A 86 -11.30 -4.46 -30.33
CA VAL A 86 -11.29 -3.17 -29.61
C VAL A 86 -9.89 -2.58 -29.65
N PRO A 87 -9.70 -1.35 -30.18
CA PRO A 87 -8.39 -0.70 -30.15
C PRO A 87 -7.83 -0.63 -28.73
N GLU A 88 -6.63 -1.16 -28.53
CA GLU A 88 -5.96 -1.25 -27.23
C GLU A 88 -5.95 0.09 -26.47
N ARG A 89 -5.70 1.18 -27.19
CA ARG A 89 -5.64 2.53 -26.65
C ARG A 89 -6.97 3.06 -26.11
N LEU A 90 -8.10 2.50 -26.56
CA LEU A 90 -9.43 2.84 -26.06
C LEU A 90 -9.73 2.12 -24.73
N ARG A 91 -9.04 1.00 -24.43
CA ARG A 91 -9.11 0.34 -23.12
C ARG A 91 -8.46 1.19 -22.03
N ASP A 92 -7.35 1.86 -22.33
CA ASP A 92 -6.68 2.76 -21.38
C ASP A 92 -7.57 3.93 -20.96
N VAL A 93 -8.41 4.42 -21.88
CA VAL A 93 -9.41 5.46 -21.61
C VAL A 93 -10.45 4.98 -20.60
N MET A 94 -10.88 3.71 -20.69
CA MET A 94 -11.82 3.10 -19.74
C MET A 94 -11.22 2.91 -18.33
N GLY A 95 -9.89 2.81 -18.23
CA GLY A 95 -9.19 2.74 -16.96
C GLY A 95 -9.20 4.05 -16.16
N VAL A 96 -9.67 5.17 -16.74
CA VAL A 96 -9.74 6.46 -16.05
C VAL A 96 -10.81 6.41 -14.96
N PRO A 97 -10.46 6.65 -13.67
CA PRO A 97 -11.43 6.67 -12.60
C PRO A 97 -12.60 7.63 -12.89
N GLY A 98 -13.81 7.09 -12.87
CA GLY A 98 -15.04 7.82 -13.21
C GLY A 98 -15.47 7.73 -14.69
N LEU A 99 -14.75 6.95 -15.52
CA LEU A 99 -15.03 6.79 -16.95
C LEU A 99 -15.23 5.32 -17.32
N GLY A 100 -16.43 4.78 -17.05
CA GLY A 100 -16.76 3.40 -17.42
C GLY A 100 -16.94 3.17 -18.93
N PRO A 101 -17.11 1.91 -19.37
CA PRO A 101 -17.16 1.52 -20.79
C PRO A 101 -18.14 2.34 -21.64
N LYS A 102 -19.34 2.61 -21.10
CA LYS A 102 -20.38 3.41 -21.79
C LYS A 102 -19.98 4.86 -22.00
N SER A 103 -19.28 5.44 -21.03
CA SER A 103 -18.79 6.82 -21.10
C SER A 103 -17.62 6.92 -22.08
N ALA A 104 -16.69 5.95 -22.04
CA ALA A 104 -15.58 5.84 -23.00
C ALA A 104 -16.09 5.72 -24.44
N LYS A 105 -17.07 4.83 -24.67
CA LYS A 105 -17.72 4.66 -25.97
C LYS A 105 -18.30 5.98 -26.50
N LYS A 106 -19.07 6.66 -25.67
CA LYS A 106 -19.75 7.89 -26.06
C LYS A 106 -18.76 9.01 -26.43
N LEU A 107 -17.66 9.11 -25.69
CA LEU A 107 -16.58 10.06 -25.99
C LEU A 107 -15.79 9.68 -27.23
N TYR A 108 -15.62 8.37 -27.51
CA TYR A 108 -15.06 7.89 -28.76
C TYR A 108 -15.96 8.25 -29.96
N GLU A 109 -17.26 7.99 -29.86
CA GLU A 109 -18.23 8.25 -30.94
C GLU A 109 -18.46 9.75 -31.19
N GLU A 110 -18.61 10.57 -30.15
CA GLU A 110 -18.94 11.99 -30.30
C GLU A 110 -17.71 12.89 -30.50
N LEU A 111 -16.54 12.52 -29.95
CA LEU A 111 -15.34 13.37 -29.96
C LEU A 111 -14.10 12.70 -30.58
N GLY A 112 -14.21 11.46 -31.07
CA GLY A 112 -13.09 10.74 -31.68
C GLY A 112 -11.98 10.36 -30.69
N ILE A 113 -12.29 10.30 -29.39
CA ILE A 113 -11.31 10.05 -28.33
C ILE A 113 -10.92 8.57 -28.33
N SER A 114 -9.77 8.24 -28.91
CA SER A 114 -9.27 6.88 -29.08
C SER A 114 -8.11 6.51 -28.14
N ASP A 115 -7.56 7.48 -27.41
CA ASP A 115 -6.46 7.29 -26.45
C ASP A 115 -6.48 8.35 -25.33
N LEU A 116 -5.65 8.15 -24.30
CA LEU A 116 -5.52 9.06 -23.15
C LEU A 116 -5.01 10.46 -23.53
N GLY A 117 -4.22 10.57 -24.60
CA GLY A 117 -3.71 11.85 -25.10
C GLY A 117 -4.84 12.71 -25.69
N ALA A 118 -5.66 12.09 -26.55
CA ALA A 118 -6.85 12.68 -27.13
C ALA A 118 -7.87 13.05 -26.05
N LEU A 119 -8.10 12.16 -25.08
CA LEU A 119 -9.00 12.41 -23.94
C LEU A 119 -8.54 13.64 -23.15
N LYS A 120 -7.23 13.72 -22.84
CA LYS A 120 -6.64 14.84 -22.11
C LYS A 120 -6.80 16.15 -22.88
N ALA A 121 -6.42 16.18 -24.15
CA ALA A 121 -6.49 17.38 -24.98
C ALA A 121 -7.94 17.90 -25.09
N LYS A 122 -8.91 17.00 -25.30
CA LYS A 122 -10.34 17.35 -25.35
C LYS A 122 -10.91 17.80 -24.01
N ALA A 123 -10.44 17.22 -22.90
CA ALA A 123 -10.83 17.66 -21.57
C ALA A 123 -10.26 19.06 -21.24
N GLU A 124 -9.00 19.34 -21.58
CA GLU A 124 -8.35 20.63 -21.36
C GLU A 124 -8.96 21.74 -22.24
N ALA A 125 -9.34 21.40 -23.47
CA ALA A 125 -10.04 22.31 -24.39
C ALA A 125 -11.50 22.60 -23.97
N GLY A 126 -12.04 21.90 -22.97
CA GLY A 126 -13.43 22.04 -22.55
C GLY A 126 -14.43 21.47 -23.55
N ASP A 127 -14.03 20.49 -24.37
CA ASP A 127 -14.90 19.84 -25.35
C ASP A 127 -15.75 18.74 -24.69
N ILE A 128 -15.26 18.08 -23.65
CA ILE A 128 -15.97 16.99 -22.96
C ILE A 128 -17.27 17.50 -22.32
N ARG A 129 -17.27 18.68 -21.69
CA ARG A 129 -18.47 19.27 -21.08
C ARG A 129 -19.60 19.61 -22.07
N LYS A 130 -19.34 19.53 -23.37
CA LYS A 130 -20.31 19.79 -24.44
C LYS A 130 -21.08 18.51 -24.84
N VAL A 131 -20.57 17.33 -24.46
CA VAL A 131 -21.20 16.02 -24.72
C VAL A 131 -22.34 15.80 -23.74
N LYS A 132 -23.51 15.38 -24.25
CA LYS A 132 -24.71 15.16 -23.42
C LYS A 132 -24.41 14.15 -22.29
N GLY A 133 -24.62 14.53 -21.04
CA GLY A 133 -24.33 13.67 -19.86
C GLY A 133 -22.93 13.87 -19.27
N PHE A 134 -22.09 14.73 -19.85
CA PHE A 134 -20.81 15.13 -19.31
C PHE A 134 -20.86 16.62 -18.96
N GLY A 135 -20.88 16.94 -17.66
CA GLY A 135 -20.84 18.32 -17.19
C GLY A 135 -19.43 18.78 -16.83
N LYS A 136 -19.29 20.05 -16.44
CA LYS A 136 -18.02 20.64 -15.95
C LYS A 136 -17.40 19.83 -14.81
N LYS A 137 -18.23 19.27 -13.91
CA LYS A 137 -17.79 18.41 -12.80
C LYS A 137 -17.21 17.08 -13.28
N THR A 138 -17.86 16.44 -14.25
CA THR A 138 -17.39 15.19 -14.87
C THR A 138 -16.07 15.42 -15.62
N GLU A 139 -15.95 16.51 -16.36
CA GLU A 139 -14.71 16.87 -17.06
C GLU A 139 -13.55 17.11 -16.08
N GLN A 140 -13.80 17.81 -14.96
CA GLN A 140 -12.79 17.98 -13.90
C GLN A 140 -12.40 16.65 -13.25
N GLN A 141 -13.35 15.73 -13.07
CA GLN A 141 -13.08 14.38 -12.59
C GLN A 141 -12.26 13.57 -13.59
N ILE A 142 -12.52 13.69 -14.89
CA ILE A 142 -11.74 13.06 -15.95
C ILE A 142 -10.31 13.62 -15.96
N LEU A 143 -10.13 14.94 -15.88
CA LEU A 143 -8.80 15.56 -15.77
C LEU A 143 -8.06 15.12 -14.50
N LYS A 144 -8.78 14.98 -13.37
CA LYS A 144 -8.23 14.43 -12.14
C LYS A 144 -7.86 12.95 -12.34
N GLY A 145 -8.73 12.14 -12.93
CA GLY A 145 -8.52 10.73 -13.21
C GLY A 145 -7.37 10.47 -14.19
N ILE A 146 -7.16 11.32 -15.20
CA ILE A 146 -6.01 11.27 -16.11
C ILE A 146 -4.72 11.64 -15.38
N ARG A 147 -4.76 12.64 -14.50
CA ARG A 147 -3.61 12.99 -13.65
C ARG A 147 -3.28 11.85 -12.71
N MET A 148 -4.28 11.27 -12.06
CA MET A 148 -4.13 10.09 -11.22
C MET A 148 -3.59 8.92 -12.03
N LEU A 149 -4.14 8.63 -13.22
CA LEU A 149 -3.56 7.62 -14.09
C LEU A 149 -2.14 7.96 -14.51
N LYS A 150 -1.73 9.22 -14.70
CA LYS A 150 -0.32 9.56 -14.99
C LYS A 150 0.60 9.47 -13.77
N GLU A 151 0.07 9.79 -12.60
CA GLU A 151 0.78 9.70 -11.31
C GLU A 151 0.85 8.25 -10.81
N VAL A 152 -0.11 7.41 -11.22
CA VAL A 152 -0.20 5.97 -10.95
C VAL A 152 0.43 5.14 -12.08
N SER A 153 0.38 5.57 -13.34
CA SER A 153 0.92 4.82 -14.51
C SER A 153 2.44 4.77 -14.55
N GLY A 154 3.11 5.41 -13.58
CA GLY A 154 4.55 5.28 -13.39
C GLY A 154 4.95 5.02 -11.95
N ARG A 155 4.01 4.83 -11.01
CA ARG A 155 4.33 4.57 -9.61
C ARG A 155 3.69 3.29 -9.13
N ARG A 156 4.49 2.43 -8.51
CA ARG A 156 4.06 1.16 -7.93
C ARG A 156 4.25 1.14 -6.43
N LEU A 157 3.59 0.22 -5.75
CA LEU A 157 3.72 0.08 -4.31
C LEU A 157 5.12 -0.38 -3.95
N ILE A 158 5.65 0.08 -2.81
CA ILE A 158 6.90 -0.43 -2.27
C ILE A 158 6.89 -1.96 -2.09
N SER A 159 5.72 -2.54 -1.81
CA SER A 159 5.56 -3.99 -1.67
C SER A 159 5.83 -4.76 -2.95
N GLU A 160 5.62 -4.14 -4.11
CA GLU A 160 5.90 -4.71 -5.42
C GLU A 160 7.36 -4.43 -5.84
N MET A 161 7.91 -3.27 -5.45
CA MET A 161 9.19 -2.77 -5.94
C MET A 161 10.39 -3.22 -5.09
N MET A 162 10.21 -3.38 -3.78
CA MET A 162 11.28 -3.77 -2.86
C MET A 162 11.81 -5.20 -3.14
N PRO A 163 10.98 -6.23 -3.40
CA PRO A 163 11.49 -7.55 -3.75
C PRO A 163 12.36 -7.51 -5.01
N ILE A 164 11.89 -6.88 -6.09
CA ILE A 164 12.63 -6.72 -7.35
C ILE A 164 14.01 -6.08 -7.11
N ALA A 165 14.07 -5.01 -6.31
CA ALA A 165 15.32 -4.33 -6.01
C ALA A 165 16.28 -5.18 -5.17
N LYS A 166 15.76 -6.01 -4.26
CA LYS A 166 16.56 -6.91 -3.44
C LYS A 166 17.13 -8.06 -4.27
N ASP A 167 16.31 -8.68 -5.10
CA ASP A 167 16.72 -9.78 -5.98
C ASP A 167 17.78 -9.30 -6.98
N LEU A 168 17.58 -8.13 -7.57
CA LEU A 168 18.57 -7.52 -8.45
C LEU A 168 19.87 -7.16 -7.71
N LYS A 169 19.77 -6.66 -6.47
CA LYS A 169 20.95 -6.39 -5.64
C LYS A 169 21.74 -7.66 -5.38
N GLU A 170 21.07 -8.76 -5.04
CA GLU A 170 21.69 -10.06 -4.83
C GLU A 170 22.37 -10.56 -6.11
N TYR A 171 21.67 -10.49 -7.24
CA TYR A 171 22.19 -10.87 -8.55
C TYR A 171 23.46 -10.09 -8.95
N LEU A 172 23.51 -8.79 -8.70
CA LEU A 172 24.65 -7.95 -9.05
C LEU A 172 25.81 -8.02 -8.05
N SER A 173 25.53 -8.39 -6.79
CA SER A 173 26.52 -8.35 -5.70
C SER A 173 27.86 -9.05 -6.03
N PRO A 174 27.90 -10.25 -6.64
CA PRO A 174 29.15 -10.94 -7.02
C PRO A 174 30.04 -10.19 -8.02
N HIS A 175 29.50 -9.16 -8.68
CA HIS A 175 30.19 -8.39 -9.71
C HIS A 175 30.54 -6.96 -9.27
N THR A 176 30.12 -6.57 -8.05
CA THR A 176 30.32 -5.23 -7.49
C THR A 176 31.28 -5.26 -6.31
N GLY A 177 31.92 -4.14 -6.00
CA GLY A 177 32.57 -3.95 -4.70
C GLY A 177 31.55 -3.65 -3.61
N HIS A 178 30.72 -2.64 -3.85
CA HIS A 178 29.56 -2.29 -3.04
C HIS A 178 28.35 -2.04 -3.95
N ILE A 179 27.15 -2.31 -3.45
CA ILE A 179 25.89 -1.99 -4.12
C ILE A 179 24.82 -1.59 -3.09
N ALA A 180 24.12 -0.50 -3.36
CA ALA A 180 23.01 0.00 -2.57
C ALA A 180 21.79 0.26 -3.43
N ILE A 181 20.62 -0.09 -2.88
CA ILE A 181 19.33 0.46 -3.30
C ILE A 181 19.30 1.91 -2.84
N ALA A 182 18.87 2.83 -3.70
CA ALA A 182 18.80 4.26 -3.45
C ALA A 182 17.37 4.78 -3.73
N GLY A 183 17.25 6.07 -4.06
CA GLY A 183 15.99 6.68 -4.46
C GLY A 183 14.92 6.71 -3.38
N SER A 184 13.67 6.87 -3.83
CA SER A 184 12.52 6.83 -2.92
C SER A 184 12.28 5.47 -2.26
N LEU A 185 12.79 4.39 -2.88
CA LEU A 185 12.66 3.03 -2.37
C LEU A 185 13.46 2.86 -1.08
N ARG A 186 14.71 3.34 -1.06
CA ARG A 186 15.55 3.33 0.14
C ARG A 186 14.99 4.22 1.26
N ARG A 187 14.25 5.28 0.92
CA ARG A 187 13.56 6.13 1.90
C ARG A 187 12.21 5.57 2.35
N TRP A 188 11.83 4.38 1.91
CA TRP A 188 10.58 3.70 2.28
C TRP A 188 9.29 4.45 1.88
N LYS A 189 9.29 5.21 0.77
CA LYS A 189 8.04 5.81 0.28
C LYS A 189 7.04 4.71 -0.11
N GLU A 190 5.77 4.94 0.17
CA GLU A 190 4.66 4.00 -0.01
C GLU A 190 4.47 3.65 -1.50
N THR A 191 4.68 4.64 -2.37
CA THR A 191 4.73 4.47 -3.83
C THR A 191 6.09 4.87 -4.36
N ILE A 192 6.57 4.19 -5.39
CA ILE A 192 7.92 4.27 -5.96
C ILE A 192 7.80 4.46 -7.47
N GLY A 193 8.58 5.37 -8.04
CA GLY A 193 8.60 5.60 -9.49
C GLY A 193 9.44 4.54 -10.21
N ASP A 194 10.75 4.75 -10.17
CA ASP A 194 11.79 3.84 -10.61
C ASP A 194 12.59 3.28 -9.42
N ILE A 195 13.36 2.22 -9.69
CA ILE A 195 14.35 1.67 -8.76
C ILE A 195 15.70 2.29 -9.09
N ASP A 196 16.28 3.03 -8.15
CA ASP A 196 17.63 3.58 -8.27
C ASP A 196 18.63 2.69 -7.55
N MET A 197 19.77 2.42 -8.18
CA MET A 197 20.87 1.66 -7.58
C MET A 197 22.21 2.35 -7.79
N VAL A 198 23.08 2.28 -6.79
CA VAL A 198 24.44 2.81 -6.82
C VAL A 198 25.41 1.69 -6.50
N SER A 199 26.45 1.53 -7.31
CA SER A 199 27.44 0.49 -7.13
C SER A 199 28.87 0.98 -7.37
N THR A 200 29.84 0.18 -6.95
CA THR A 200 31.26 0.36 -7.26
C THR A 200 31.81 -0.89 -7.91
N GLY A 201 32.90 -0.75 -8.67
CA GLY A 201 33.61 -1.87 -9.27
C GLY A 201 33.92 -1.64 -10.75
N VAL A 202 34.19 -2.73 -11.48
CA VAL A 202 34.53 -2.66 -12.91
C VAL A 202 33.26 -2.39 -13.70
N SER A 203 33.07 -1.13 -14.12
CA SER A 203 31.80 -0.67 -14.67
C SER A 203 31.32 -1.48 -15.88
N SER A 204 32.20 -1.78 -16.84
CA SER A 204 31.84 -2.60 -18.02
C SER A 204 31.25 -3.95 -17.63
N LYS A 205 31.89 -4.67 -16.70
CA LYS A 205 31.42 -5.97 -16.21
C LYS A 205 30.06 -5.86 -15.52
N ILE A 206 29.88 -4.84 -14.69
CA ILE A 206 28.62 -4.60 -13.96
C ILE A 206 27.49 -4.27 -14.95
N MET A 207 27.71 -3.33 -15.86
CA MET A 207 26.70 -2.92 -16.84
C MET A 207 26.32 -4.07 -17.78
N ASP A 208 27.31 -4.87 -18.23
CA ASP A 208 27.07 -6.05 -19.08
C ASP A 208 26.26 -7.12 -18.36
N THR A 209 26.46 -7.27 -17.06
CA THR A 209 25.67 -8.19 -16.22
C THR A 209 24.26 -7.63 -16.00
N PHE A 210 24.15 -6.34 -15.69
CA PHE A 210 22.88 -5.67 -15.41
C PHE A 210 21.89 -5.74 -16.57
N VAL A 211 22.34 -5.53 -17.81
CA VAL A 211 21.46 -5.64 -19.00
C VAL A 211 21.06 -7.07 -19.35
N ARG A 212 21.64 -8.07 -18.68
CA ARG A 212 21.29 -9.50 -18.81
C ARG A 212 20.48 -10.03 -17.63
N TYR A 213 20.09 -9.15 -16.71
CA TYR A 213 19.18 -9.52 -15.64
C TYR A 213 17.91 -10.16 -16.23
N ALA A 214 17.36 -11.16 -15.53
CA ALA A 214 16.12 -11.79 -15.95
C ALA A 214 15.01 -10.74 -16.08
N ASP A 215 14.09 -10.96 -17.01
CA ASP A 215 12.94 -10.09 -17.28
C ASP A 215 13.28 -8.73 -17.89
N VAL A 216 14.51 -8.47 -18.36
CA VAL A 216 14.82 -7.25 -19.13
C VAL A 216 14.12 -7.28 -20.49
N ASP A 217 13.19 -6.35 -20.70
CA ASP A 217 12.49 -6.11 -21.97
C ASP A 217 13.28 -5.14 -22.86
N GLU A 218 13.68 -4.00 -22.31
CA GLU A 218 14.35 -2.94 -23.08
C GLU A 218 15.52 -2.32 -22.32
N VAL A 219 16.65 -2.12 -23.00
CA VAL A 219 17.74 -1.26 -22.51
C VAL A 219 17.50 0.18 -22.98
N LEU A 220 16.99 1.02 -22.08
CA LEU A 220 16.61 2.40 -22.38
C LEU A 220 17.83 3.31 -22.60
N VAL A 221 18.86 3.14 -21.78
CA VAL A 221 20.12 3.90 -21.83
C VAL A 221 21.25 2.97 -21.47
N ARG A 222 22.35 3.00 -22.22
CA ARG A 222 23.59 2.31 -21.87
C ARG A 222 24.77 3.26 -22.02
N GLY A 223 25.53 3.41 -20.94
CA GLY A 223 26.69 4.28 -20.87
C GLY A 223 27.74 3.73 -19.92
N GLU A 224 28.89 4.38 -19.89
CA GLU A 224 30.04 3.92 -19.11
C GLU A 224 29.76 3.92 -17.60
N THR A 225 29.03 4.89 -17.07
CA THR A 225 28.75 5.03 -15.62
C THR A 225 27.26 5.03 -15.29
N LYS A 226 26.40 4.96 -16.30
CA LYS A 226 24.94 4.90 -16.16
C LYS A 226 24.34 3.92 -17.15
N THR A 227 23.51 3.01 -16.66
CA THR A 227 22.62 2.21 -17.49
C THR A 227 21.20 2.26 -16.93
N SER A 228 20.21 2.31 -17.80
CA SER A 228 18.79 2.27 -17.47
C SER A 228 18.14 1.15 -18.27
N ILE A 229 17.39 0.29 -17.59
CA ILE A 229 16.62 -0.81 -18.20
C ILE A 229 15.14 -0.67 -17.87
N ARG A 230 14.30 -1.32 -18.68
CA ARG A 230 12.90 -1.59 -18.39
C ARG A 230 12.71 -3.10 -18.36
N LEU A 231 12.04 -3.59 -17.31
CA LEU A 231 11.64 -4.98 -17.21
C LEU A 231 10.35 -5.25 -18.00
N GLU A 232 10.03 -6.51 -18.29
CA GLU A 232 8.81 -6.96 -18.98
C GLU A 232 7.53 -6.48 -18.29
N ASN A 233 7.53 -6.42 -16.96
CA ASN A 233 6.41 -5.87 -16.20
C ASN A 233 6.30 -4.33 -16.26
N GLY A 234 7.21 -3.66 -16.96
CA GLY A 234 7.29 -2.20 -17.16
C GLY A 234 8.07 -1.44 -16.09
N VAL A 235 8.65 -2.11 -15.07
CA VAL A 235 9.46 -1.46 -14.04
C VAL A 235 10.74 -0.90 -14.65
N ARG A 236 11.03 0.38 -14.39
CA ARG A 236 12.29 1.00 -14.77
C ARG A 236 13.31 0.92 -13.64
N ILE A 237 14.54 0.56 -13.99
CA ILE A 237 15.67 0.49 -13.06
C ILE A 237 16.84 1.29 -13.60
N ASP A 238 17.37 2.21 -12.79
CA ASP A 238 18.53 3.03 -13.08
C ASP A 238 19.73 2.57 -12.22
N LEU A 239 20.83 2.16 -12.86
CA LEU A 239 22.07 1.78 -12.19
C LEU A 239 23.17 2.81 -12.47
N ARG A 240 23.85 3.22 -11.39
CA ARG A 240 25.04 4.07 -11.41
C ARG A 240 26.25 3.29 -10.91
N VAL A 241 27.37 3.39 -11.60
CA VAL A 241 28.67 2.90 -11.13
C VAL A 241 29.56 4.11 -10.83
N VAL A 242 30.13 4.15 -9.64
CA VAL A 242 31.03 5.22 -9.18
C VAL A 242 32.33 4.64 -8.61
N ASP A 243 33.35 5.48 -8.50
CA ASP A 243 34.59 5.11 -7.80
C ASP A 243 34.32 4.79 -6.33
N ALA A 244 35.10 3.88 -5.75
CA ALA A 244 34.97 3.49 -4.34
C ALA A 244 35.06 4.67 -3.36
N GLU A 245 35.92 5.65 -3.66
CA GLU A 245 36.11 6.87 -2.87
C GLU A 245 34.96 7.90 -3.03
N SER A 246 33.97 7.59 -3.86
CA SER A 246 32.79 8.42 -4.12
C SER A 246 31.48 7.72 -3.70
N TYR A 247 31.56 6.47 -3.23
CA TYR A 247 30.39 5.63 -2.96
C TYR A 247 29.42 6.27 -1.97
N GLY A 248 29.91 6.70 -0.81
CA GLY A 248 29.11 7.37 0.22
C GLY A 248 28.40 8.63 -0.29
N ALA A 249 29.12 9.51 -0.99
CA ALA A 249 28.53 10.72 -1.56
C ALA A 249 27.47 10.41 -2.63
N ALA A 250 27.73 9.41 -3.48
CA ALA A 250 26.77 8.96 -4.48
C ALA A 250 25.51 8.36 -3.84
N VAL A 251 25.67 7.54 -2.79
CA VAL A 251 24.52 6.98 -2.06
C VAL A 251 23.71 8.09 -1.40
N VAL A 252 24.33 9.10 -0.76
CA VAL A 252 23.59 10.28 -0.25
C VAL A 252 22.84 10.97 -1.39
N TYR A 253 23.53 11.25 -2.50
CA TYR A 253 22.97 11.98 -3.63
C TYR A 253 21.77 11.27 -4.28
N PHE A 254 21.92 9.99 -4.62
CA PHE A 254 20.87 9.22 -5.29
C PHE A 254 19.81 8.70 -4.33
N THR A 255 20.08 8.60 -3.01
CA THR A 255 19.03 8.37 -2.00
C THR A 255 18.13 9.61 -1.91
N GLY A 256 18.69 10.81 -1.95
CA GLY A 256 17.94 12.04 -1.80
C GLY A 256 17.27 12.15 -0.42
N SER A 257 16.11 12.80 -0.29
CA SER A 257 15.31 13.40 -1.38
C SER A 257 15.99 14.60 -2.05
N LYS A 258 15.39 15.10 -3.15
CA LYS A 258 15.84 16.34 -3.79
C LYS A 258 15.91 17.51 -2.79
N ALA A 259 14.90 17.63 -1.93
CA ALA A 259 14.83 18.69 -0.91
C ALA A 259 15.96 18.54 0.10
N HIS A 260 16.17 17.32 0.62
CA HIS A 260 17.28 17.01 1.53
C HIS A 260 18.64 17.37 0.90
N ASN A 261 18.87 16.98 -0.36
CA ASN A 261 20.12 17.29 -1.06
C ASN A 261 20.34 18.80 -1.25
N ILE A 262 19.29 19.56 -1.56
CA ILE A 262 19.38 21.03 -1.69
C ILE A 262 19.78 21.64 -0.34
N ALA A 263 19.12 21.25 0.74
CA ALA A 263 19.41 21.75 2.07
C ALA A 263 20.82 21.34 2.57
N LEU A 264 21.24 20.10 2.31
CA LEU A 264 22.58 19.61 2.64
C LEU A 264 23.68 20.36 1.87
N ARG A 265 23.46 20.62 0.57
CA ARG A 265 24.36 21.46 -0.25
C ARG A 265 24.44 22.89 0.24
N LYS A 266 23.34 23.46 0.76
CA LYS A 266 23.37 24.78 1.39
C LYS A 266 24.28 24.79 2.61
N ILE A 267 24.19 23.78 3.49
CA ILE A 267 25.08 23.64 4.66
C ILE A 267 26.55 23.50 4.23
N ALA A 268 26.83 22.70 3.19
CA ALA A 268 28.18 22.60 2.64
C ALA A 268 28.68 23.95 2.12
N ASN A 269 27.84 24.68 1.39
CA ASN A 269 28.20 25.97 0.82
C ASN A 269 28.55 27.02 1.88
N GLU A 270 27.83 27.03 3.01
CA GLU A 270 28.07 27.92 4.16
C GLU A 270 29.43 27.66 4.85
N ARG A 271 30.10 26.55 4.51
CA ARG A 271 31.41 26.14 5.03
C ARG A 271 32.51 26.16 3.97
N ASP A 272 32.28 26.86 2.86
CA ASP A 272 33.17 26.88 1.71
C ASP A 272 33.48 25.48 1.15
N TYR A 273 32.48 24.60 1.17
CA TYR A 273 32.55 23.28 0.53
C TYR A 273 31.57 23.17 -0.65
N LYS A 274 31.87 22.23 -1.56
CA LYS A 274 31.02 21.83 -2.68
C LYS A 274 30.66 20.34 -2.53
N LEU A 275 29.37 20.04 -2.37
CA LEU A 275 28.86 18.67 -2.30
C LEU A 275 28.20 18.25 -3.62
N ASN A 276 28.66 17.15 -4.21
CA ASN A 276 28.09 16.51 -5.39
C ASN A 276 28.13 14.97 -5.28
N GLU A 277 27.71 14.28 -6.33
CA GLU A 277 27.65 12.81 -6.38
C GLU A 277 29.02 12.11 -6.27
N TYR A 278 30.13 12.84 -6.42
CA TYR A 278 31.50 12.31 -6.36
C TYR A 278 32.20 12.58 -5.01
N GLY A 279 31.62 13.40 -4.14
CA GLY A 279 32.24 13.76 -2.88
C GLY A 279 31.87 15.14 -2.34
N LEU A 280 32.41 15.43 -1.16
CA LEU A 280 32.48 16.76 -0.56
C LEU A 280 33.90 17.30 -0.80
N PHE A 281 33.99 18.50 -1.37
CA PHE A 281 35.26 19.12 -1.76
C PHE A 281 35.40 20.50 -1.14
N GLU A 282 36.64 20.95 -0.91
CA GLU A 282 36.90 22.38 -0.66
C GLU A 282 36.51 23.18 -1.92
N ARG A 283 35.81 24.30 -1.72
CA ARG A 283 35.26 25.12 -2.81
C ARG A 283 36.36 25.53 -3.79
N ASP A 284 36.05 25.39 -5.07
CA ASP A 284 36.92 25.72 -6.21
C ASP A 284 38.27 24.98 -6.26
N THR A 285 38.41 23.90 -5.49
CA THR A 285 39.57 23.00 -5.55
C THR A 285 39.17 21.60 -6.01
N LYS A 286 40.17 20.75 -6.24
CA LYS A 286 39.98 19.29 -6.43
C LYS A 286 40.21 18.49 -5.13
N ASN A 287 40.42 19.19 -4.00
CA ASN A 287 40.71 18.53 -2.73
C ASN A 287 39.44 17.91 -2.16
N LYS A 288 39.40 16.58 -2.08
CA LYS A 288 38.25 15.82 -1.55
C LYS A 288 38.38 15.68 -0.04
N ILE A 289 37.36 16.13 0.69
CA ILE A 289 37.28 16.09 2.15
C ILE A 289 36.63 14.78 2.61
N ALA A 290 35.56 14.36 1.93
CA ALA A 290 34.72 13.22 2.29
C ALA A 290 34.01 12.66 1.05
N GLY A 291 33.45 11.44 1.16
CA GLY A 291 32.70 10.81 0.07
C GLY A 291 32.77 9.29 0.00
N LYS A 292 33.59 8.64 0.83
CA LYS A 292 33.76 7.18 0.81
C LYS A 292 32.59 6.47 1.46
N THR A 293 32.09 7.00 2.56
CA THR A 293 30.94 6.50 3.34
C THR A 293 29.89 7.60 3.49
N GLU A 294 28.63 7.25 3.75
CA GLU A 294 27.62 8.30 3.97
C GLU A 294 27.92 9.06 5.26
N GLU A 295 28.39 8.34 6.27
CA GLU A 295 28.75 8.84 7.60
C GLU A 295 29.87 9.88 7.53
N ASP A 296 30.90 9.68 6.71
CA ASP A 296 31.97 10.68 6.57
C ASP A 296 31.48 11.99 5.93
N VAL A 297 30.53 11.93 4.99
CA VAL A 297 29.93 13.11 4.36
C VAL A 297 29.16 13.92 5.38
N TYR A 298 28.29 13.28 6.19
CA TYR A 298 27.56 13.98 7.25
C TYR A 298 28.50 14.50 8.34
N LYS A 299 29.49 13.70 8.76
CA LYS A 299 30.47 14.09 9.79
C LYS A 299 31.30 15.29 9.37
N ALA A 300 31.76 15.36 8.12
CA ALA A 300 32.51 16.51 7.59
C ALA A 300 31.66 17.81 7.59
N LEU A 301 30.33 17.67 7.54
CA LEU A 301 29.37 18.78 7.69
C LEU A 301 28.93 19.02 9.14
N SER A 302 29.57 18.36 10.11
CA SER A 302 29.20 18.33 11.54
C SER A 302 27.73 17.99 11.78
N LEU A 303 27.26 16.96 11.09
CA LEU A 303 25.94 16.37 11.27
C LEU A 303 26.12 14.92 11.70
N SER A 304 25.25 14.42 12.58
CA SER A 304 25.05 12.98 12.72
C SER A 304 24.59 12.39 11.38
N TRP A 305 24.93 11.13 11.13
CA TRP A 305 24.37 10.40 9.99
C TRP A 305 22.83 10.36 10.10
N ILE A 306 22.16 10.65 8.98
CA ILE A 306 20.70 10.76 8.94
C ILE A 306 20.13 9.50 8.26
N PRO A 307 19.28 8.71 8.94
CA PRO A 307 18.59 7.58 8.34
C PRO A 307 17.83 7.98 7.06
N PRO A 308 17.89 7.17 5.98
CA PRO A 308 17.23 7.48 4.70
C PRO A 308 15.75 7.87 4.81
N GLU A 309 15.02 7.24 5.73
CA GLU A 309 13.60 7.44 6.00
C GLU A 309 13.29 8.89 6.41
N LEU A 310 14.24 9.60 7.01
CA LEU A 310 14.07 10.98 7.49
C LEU A 310 14.43 12.04 6.45
N ARG A 311 15.06 11.66 5.32
CA ARG A 311 15.65 12.57 4.33
C ARG A 311 14.61 13.22 3.41
N GLU A 312 13.71 14.00 3.99
CA GLU A 312 12.61 14.68 3.30
C GLU A 312 12.58 16.20 3.53
N ASP A 313 13.61 16.80 4.14
CA ASP A 313 13.70 18.22 4.53
C ASP A 313 12.55 18.67 5.44
N ARG A 314 12.33 17.88 6.50
CA ARG A 314 11.27 18.07 7.51
C ARG A 314 11.84 18.21 8.92
N GLY A 315 13.02 18.80 9.02
CA GLY A 315 13.71 19.11 10.28
C GLY A 315 14.84 18.16 10.65
N GLU A 316 15.11 17.10 9.87
CA GLU A 316 16.14 16.09 10.11
C GLU A 316 17.53 16.69 10.18
N LEU A 317 17.84 17.68 9.33
CA LEU A 317 19.14 18.37 9.34
C LEU A 317 19.32 19.21 10.61
N LYS A 318 18.25 19.85 11.10
CA LYS A 318 18.28 20.62 12.36
C LYS A 318 18.49 19.70 13.56
N ALA A 319 17.81 18.55 13.58
CA ALA A 319 17.95 17.53 14.61
C ALA A 319 19.36 16.91 14.58
N ALA A 320 19.87 16.56 13.40
CA ALA A 320 21.22 16.01 13.22
C ALA A 320 22.33 16.96 13.69
N LYS A 321 22.20 18.27 13.42
CA LYS A 321 23.14 19.29 13.90
C LYS A 321 23.17 19.39 15.44
N LYS A 322 22.07 19.07 16.10
CA LYS A 322 21.93 19.09 17.56
C LYS A 322 22.18 17.72 18.21
N ASN A 323 22.55 16.69 17.44
CA ASN A 323 22.61 15.30 17.89
C ASN A 323 21.29 14.84 18.56
N ALA A 324 20.16 15.28 18.01
CA ALA A 324 18.82 15.06 18.55
C ALA A 324 17.91 14.34 17.55
N LEU A 325 18.48 13.47 16.71
CA LEU A 325 17.69 12.56 15.88
C LEU A 325 17.00 11.53 16.79
N PRO A 326 15.76 11.11 16.46
CA PRO A 326 15.05 10.09 17.23
C PRO A 326 15.73 8.73 17.12
N ASP A 327 15.59 7.92 18.16
CA ASP A 327 15.93 6.50 18.13
C ASP A 327 14.80 5.72 17.44
N LEU A 328 14.92 5.58 16.13
CA LEU A 328 13.83 5.10 15.28
C LEU A 328 13.48 3.64 15.57
N ILE A 329 12.17 3.38 15.67
CA ILE A 329 11.59 2.05 15.75
C ILE A 329 12.20 1.07 14.74
N THR A 330 12.41 -0.16 15.18
CA THR A 330 12.89 -1.31 14.39
C THR A 330 11.87 -2.44 14.37
N LEU A 331 12.10 -3.48 13.57
CA LEU A 331 11.22 -4.65 13.56
C LEU A 331 11.34 -5.45 14.85
N GLU A 332 12.52 -5.44 15.45
CA GLU A 332 12.87 -6.15 16.69
C GLU A 332 12.17 -5.56 17.92
N ASP A 333 11.75 -4.30 17.85
CA ASP A 333 10.96 -3.64 18.89
C ASP A 333 9.49 -4.11 18.92
N ILE A 334 9.01 -4.75 17.85
CA ILE A 334 7.62 -5.16 17.70
C ILE A 334 7.36 -6.47 18.45
N LYS A 335 6.49 -6.41 19.45
CA LYS A 335 6.08 -7.55 20.29
C LYS A 335 4.79 -8.22 19.83
N GLY A 336 4.00 -7.58 18.97
CA GLY A 336 2.81 -8.19 18.42
C GLY A 336 2.14 -7.39 17.32
N ASP A 337 1.25 -8.07 16.60
CA ASP A 337 0.37 -7.49 15.60
C ASP A 337 -0.99 -7.19 16.22
N LEU A 338 -1.49 -5.96 16.02
CA LEU A 338 -2.71 -5.48 16.66
C LEU A 338 -3.92 -5.43 15.72
N GLN A 339 -3.81 -5.85 14.46
CA GLN A 339 -4.98 -6.05 13.59
C GLN A 339 -4.74 -7.19 12.61
N THR A 340 -5.40 -8.33 12.87
CA THR A 340 -5.32 -9.53 12.03
C THR A 340 -6.68 -10.24 12.02
N HIS A 341 -6.93 -11.06 10.99
CA HIS A 341 -8.23 -11.70 10.74
C HIS A 341 -8.05 -13.20 10.61
N SER A 342 -9.05 -13.95 11.07
CA SER A 342 -9.17 -15.40 11.01
C SER A 342 -10.36 -15.82 10.15
N ASP A 343 -10.57 -17.13 10.02
CA ASP A 343 -11.72 -17.72 9.32
C ASP A 343 -13.07 -17.52 10.05
N TRP A 344 -13.08 -16.84 11.19
CA TRP A 344 -14.30 -16.34 11.85
C TRP A 344 -14.96 -15.17 11.11
N SER A 345 -14.24 -14.43 10.25
CA SER A 345 -14.86 -13.49 9.31
C SER A 345 -14.38 -13.73 7.86
N ASP A 346 -13.30 -13.10 7.47
CA ASP A 346 -12.80 -13.02 6.08
C ASP A 346 -11.30 -13.31 5.97
N GLY A 347 -10.68 -13.73 7.07
CA GLY A 347 -9.39 -14.39 7.05
C GLY A 347 -9.48 -15.79 6.43
N HIS A 348 -8.36 -16.29 5.91
CA HIS A 348 -8.31 -17.59 5.23
C HIS A 348 -7.80 -18.73 6.13
N HIS A 349 -7.49 -18.45 7.40
CA HIS A 349 -6.79 -19.38 8.29
C HIS A 349 -7.39 -19.34 9.68
N SER A 350 -7.33 -20.49 10.35
CA SER A 350 -7.81 -20.66 11.72
C SER A 350 -7.04 -19.82 12.73
N ILE A 351 -7.64 -19.64 13.91
CA ILE A 351 -7.02 -19.01 15.08
C ILE A 351 -5.70 -19.70 15.43
N GLU A 352 -5.66 -21.03 15.41
CA GLU A 352 -4.45 -21.80 15.72
C GLU A 352 -3.32 -21.55 14.70
N GLU A 353 -3.64 -21.52 13.41
CA GLU A 353 -2.67 -21.26 12.34
C GLU A 353 -2.09 -19.84 12.43
N MET A 354 -2.95 -18.83 12.63
CA MET A 354 -2.53 -17.44 12.81
C MET A 354 -1.64 -17.28 14.04
N ALA A 355 -2.02 -17.88 15.18
CA ALA A 355 -1.23 -17.89 16.41
C ALA A 355 0.14 -18.56 16.23
N ARG A 356 0.18 -19.69 15.51
CA ARG A 356 1.40 -20.43 15.22
C ARG A 356 2.37 -19.62 14.37
N GLU A 357 1.88 -18.93 13.34
CA GLU A 357 2.72 -18.06 12.50
C GLU A 357 3.24 -16.85 13.29
N ALA A 358 2.38 -16.20 14.09
CA ALA A 358 2.80 -15.11 14.98
C ALA A 358 3.91 -15.55 15.95
N LYS A 359 3.79 -16.75 16.52
CA LYS A 359 4.82 -17.31 17.41
C LYS A 359 6.14 -17.55 16.69
N GLN A 360 6.10 -18.05 15.45
CA GLN A 360 7.30 -18.25 14.63
C GLN A 360 8.02 -16.93 14.31
N LYS A 361 7.28 -15.82 14.19
CA LYS A 361 7.86 -14.47 14.03
C LYS A 361 8.45 -13.90 15.33
N GLY A 362 8.27 -14.58 16.46
CA GLY A 362 8.81 -14.17 17.76
C GLY A 362 7.92 -13.18 18.51
N TYR A 363 6.64 -13.03 18.12
CA TYR A 363 5.71 -12.17 18.85
C TYR A 363 5.38 -12.72 20.25
N GLU A 364 5.20 -11.79 21.20
CA GLU A 364 4.67 -12.01 22.54
C GLU A 364 3.15 -12.20 22.48
N TYR A 365 2.47 -11.46 21.58
CA TYR A 365 1.03 -11.53 21.40
C TYR A 365 0.58 -11.28 19.95
N ILE A 366 -0.64 -11.69 19.63
CA ILE A 366 -1.36 -11.35 18.39
C ILE A 366 -2.79 -10.97 18.75
N ALA A 367 -3.34 -9.93 18.12
CA ALA A 367 -4.76 -9.60 18.21
C ALA A 367 -5.52 -10.13 17.00
N LEU A 368 -6.51 -10.97 17.25
CA LEU A 368 -7.47 -11.40 16.23
C LEU A 368 -8.66 -10.47 16.33
N THR A 369 -8.95 -9.72 15.28
CA THR A 369 -9.88 -8.59 15.24
C THR A 369 -10.87 -8.76 14.09
N ASP A 370 -11.52 -9.92 14.06
CA ASP A 370 -12.51 -10.28 13.04
C ASP A 370 -13.67 -9.27 13.01
N HIS A 371 -14.31 -9.14 11.86
CA HIS A 371 -15.33 -8.11 11.63
C HIS A 371 -16.64 -8.40 12.38
N SER A 372 -17.28 -7.35 12.91
CA SER A 372 -18.66 -7.41 13.40
C SER A 372 -19.68 -7.66 12.27
N GLU A 373 -20.83 -8.25 12.57
CA GLU A 373 -21.95 -8.38 11.61
C GLU A 373 -22.30 -7.04 10.94
N GLY A 374 -22.10 -6.90 9.61
CA GLY A 374 -22.70 -5.78 8.86
C GLY A 374 -21.86 -5.06 7.81
N ILE A 375 -20.63 -5.48 7.55
CA ILE A 375 -20.04 -5.22 6.22
C ILE A 375 -20.92 -6.00 5.23
N ALA A 376 -21.66 -5.32 4.35
CA ALA A 376 -22.64 -5.93 3.42
C ALA A 376 -22.09 -7.00 2.45
N VAL A 377 -20.83 -7.41 2.60
CA VAL A 377 -20.06 -8.34 1.78
C VAL A 377 -19.42 -9.48 2.62
N VAL A 378 -19.37 -9.38 3.96
CA VAL A 378 -18.73 -10.35 4.88
C VAL A 378 -19.75 -10.84 5.91
N GLU A 379 -19.84 -12.14 6.14
CA GLU A 379 -20.57 -12.68 7.31
C GLU A 379 -19.71 -12.36 8.54
N GLY A 380 -20.17 -11.43 9.39
CA GLY A 380 -19.46 -11.03 10.60
C GLY A 380 -19.96 -11.81 11.82
N MET A 381 -19.29 -11.63 12.96
CA MET A 381 -19.59 -12.36 14.20
C MET A 381 -20.78 -11.77 14.98
N SER A 382 -21.67 -12.64 15.43
CA SER A 382 -22.75 -12.36 16.39
C SER A 382 -22.25 -12.41 17.84
N MET A 383 -23.14 -12.12 18.81
CA MET A 383 -22.81 -12.28 20.23
C MET A 383 -22.56 -13.74 20.64
N ASP A 384 -23.35 -14.67 20.13
CA ASP A 384 -23.20 -16.10 20.46
C ASP A 384 -21.89 -16.68 19.88
N ASP A 385 -21.32 -16.03 18.85
CA ASP A 385 -20.05 -16.41 18.24
C ASP A 385 -18.85 -16.03 19.11
N LEU A 386 -18.94 -14.96 19.92
CA LEU A 386 -17.82 -14.49 20.74
C LEU A 386 -17.41 -15.50 21.82
N ASP A 387 -18.37 -16.18 22.46
CA ASP A 387 -18.10 -17.19 23.49
C ASP A 387 -17.43 -18.44 22.90
N GLN A 388 -17.87 -18.86 21.71
CA GLN A 388 -17.28 -19.99 20.99
C GLN A 388 -15.87 -19.65 20.53
N ARG A 389 -15.67 -18.45 19.97
CA ARG A 389 -14.37 -17.94 19.57
C ARG A 389 -13.41 -17.81 20.74
N LEU A 390 -13.88 -17.34 21.89
CA LEU A 390 -13.05 -17.27 23.11
C LEU A 390 -12.58 -18.66 23.53
N THR A 391 -13.46 -19.67 23.46
CA THR A 391 -13.09 -21.06 23.75
C THR A 391 -12.01 -21.57 22.80
N GLU A 392 -12.12 -21.27 21.50
CA GLU A 392 -11.10 -21.63 20.50
C GLU A 392 -9.77 -20.90 20.76
N ILE A 393 -9.82 -19.61 21.08
CA ILE A 393 -8.66 -18.80 21.46
C ILE A 393 -7.97 -19.42 22.68
N GLU A 394 -8.69 -19.78 23.73
CA GLU A 394 -8.09 -20.42 24.91
C GLU A 394 -7.39 -21.74 24.58
N ASN A 395 -7.97 -22.54 23.69
CA ASN A 395 -7.37 -23.79 23.25
C ASN A 395 -6.11 -23.55 22.41
N ALA A 396 -6.16 -22.61 21.46
CA ALA A 396 -5.01 -22.23 20.64
C ALA A 396 -3.87 -21.64 21.50
N GLN A 397 -4.18 -20.78 22.47
CA GLN A 397 -3.18 -20.23 23.40
C GLN A 397 -2.46 -21.34 24.19
N LYS A 398 -3.20 -22.33 24.70
CA LYS A 398 -2.64 -23.50 25.41
C LYS A 398 -1.77 -24.36 24.49
N ALA A 399 -2.20 -24.56 23.24
CA ALA A 399 -1.50 -25.40 22.28
C ALA A 399 -0.22 -24.76 21.72
N ILE A 400 -0.23 -23.45 21.45
CA ILE A 400 0.85 -22.73 20.77
C ILE A 400 1.80 -22.03 21.74
N GLY A 401 1.30 -21.59 22.91
CA GLY A 401 2.11 -20.85 23.89
C GLY A 401 2.41 -19.41 23.46
N ILE A 402 1.42 -18.74 22.86
CA ILE A 402 1.40 -17.30 22.58
C ILE A 402 0.13 -16.69 23.18
N THR A 403 0.20 -15.43 23.60
CA THR A 403 -1.00 -14.70 24.02
C THR A 403 -1.78 -14.25 22.78
N ILE A 404 -3.09 -14.48 22.79
CA ILE A 404 -4.00 -14.09 21.71
C ILE A 404 -5.04 -13.16 22.34
N LEU A 405 -5.15 -11.93 21.83
CA LEU A 405 -6.20 -11.00 22.24
C LEU A 405 -7.46 -11.35 21.45
N ASN A 406 -8.55 -11.60 22.16
CA ASN A 406 -9.88 -11.72 21.56
C ASN A 406 -10.39 -10.31 21.26
N GLY A 407 -10.22 -9.84 20.02
CA GLY A 407 -10.63 -8.50 19.61
C GLY A 407 -11.69 -8.50 18.51
N VAL A 408 -12.22 -7.32 18.20
CA VAL A 408 -13.22 -7.12 17.14
C VAL A 408 -12.90 -5.85 16.36
N GLU A 409 -13.01 -5.90 15.03
CA GLU A 409 -13.11 -4.69 14.21
C GLU A 409 -14.58 -4.34 13.97
N VAL A 410 -15.06 -3.33 14.70
CA VAL A 410 -16.44 -2.86 14.67
C VAL A 410 -16.61 -1.69 13.69
N ASP A 411 -17.62 -1.76 12.81
CA ASP A 411 -17.96 -0.63 11.93
C ASP A 411 -18.57 0.51 12.75
N ILE A 412 -18.10 1.72 12.48
CA ILE A 412 -18.71 2.95 12.97
C ILE A 412 -19.78 3.33 11.97
N ARG A 413 -21.05 3.30 12.36
CA ARG A 413 -22.19 3.66 11.51
C ARG A 413 -22.16 5.14 11.14
N LYS A 414 -22.99 5.55 10.17
CA LYS A 414 -23.03 6.92 9.64
C LYS A 414 -23.26 7.99 10.72
N ASP A 415 -24.05 7.66 11.74
CA ASP A 415 -24.39 8.53 12.87
C ASP A 415 -23.40 8.45 14.05
N GLY A 416 -22.31 7.69 13.90
CA GLY A 416 -21.28 7.52 14.94
C GLY A 416 -21.57 6.40 15.93
N SER A 417 -22.74 5.75 15.87
CA SER A 417 -23.00 4.55 16.67
C SER A 417 -22.15 3.36 16.19
N LEU A 418 -21.90 2.39 17.07
CA LEU A 418 -21.13 1.19 16.74
C LEU A 418 -22.05 0.07 16.24
N GLU A 419 -21.53 -0.79 15.37
CA GLU A 419 -22.30 -1.87 14.76
C GLU A 419 -22.61 -3.04 15.72
N MET A 420 -21.97 -3.09 16.89
CA MET A 420 -22.16 -4.13 17.90
C MET A 420 -22.63 -3.54 19.23
N ASP A 421 -23.38 -4.33 20.02
CA ASP A 421 -23.91 -3.91 21.31
C ASP A 421 -22.81 -3.67 22.35
N THR A 422 -23.06 -2.76 23.30
CA THR A 422 -22.09 -2.37 24.32
C THR A 422 -21.59 -3.56 25.16
N GLU A 423 -22.49 -4.45 25.59
CA GLU A 423 -22.13 -5.64 26.38
C GLU A 423 -21.14 -6.55 25.63
N ALA A 424 -21.30 -6.66 24.30
CA ALA A 424 -20.38 -7.39 23.43
C ALA A 424 -18.98 -6.79 23.43
N LEU A 425 -18.91 -5.48 23.17
CA LEU A 425 -17.66 -4.75 23.06
C LEU A 425 -16.94 -4.64 24.41
N GLU A 426 -17.67 -4.66 25.52
CA GLU A 426 -17.09 -4.69 26.86
C GLU A 426 -16.47 -6.06 27.20
N SER A 427 -16.96 -7.15 26.59
CA SER A 427 -16.51 -8.53 26.86
C SER A 427 -15.19 -8.91 26.17
N VAL A 428 -14.78 -8.18 25.14
CA VAL A 428 -13.57 -8.47 24.36
C VAL A 428 -12.34 -7.73 24.91
N ASP A 429 -11.15 -8.25 24.59
CA ASP A 429 -9.87 -7.69 25.04
C ASP A 429 -9.50 -6.38 24.32
N LEU A 430 -9.93 -6.24 23.07
CA LEU A 430 -9.57 -5.14 22.17
C LEU A 430 -10.71 -4.79 21.22
N VAL A 431 -11.08 -3.50 21.16
CA VAL A 431 -12.06 -2.98 20.20
C VAL A 431 -11.37 -2.05 19.21
N ILE A 432 -11.45 -2.42 17.93
CA ILE A 432 -10.99 -1.61 16.81
C ILE A 432 -12.20 -0.96 16.14
N GLY A 433 -12.28 0.36 16.16
CA GLY A 433 -13.29 1.10 15.41
C GLY A 433 -12.81 1.42 14.00
N ALA A 434 -13.66 1.21 12.99
CA ALA A 434 -13.30 1.47 11.60
C ALA A 434 -14.46 2.09 10.80
N ILE A 435 -14.15 2.77 9.70
CA ILE A 435 -15.15 3.30 8.76
C ILE A 435 -15.09 2.52 7.45
N HIS A 436 -16.14 1.76 7.14
CA HIS A 436 -16.24 1.02 5.88
C HIS A 436 -17.27 1.60 4.89
N SER A 437 -18.00 2.63 5.31
CA SER A 437 -19.10 3.20 4.55
C SER A 437 -19.14 4.74 4.60
N ASN A 438 -19.93 5.33 3.71
CA ASN A 438 -20.21 6.78 3.71
C ASN A 438 -18.95 7.67 3.54
N PHE A 439 -17.96 7.23 2.77
CA PHE A 439 -16.68 7.94 2.52
C PHE A 439 -16.78 9.34 1.86
N LYS A 440 -18.00 9.78 1.48
CA LYS A 440 -18.24 11.05 0.79
C LYS A 440 -18.91 12.11 1.68
N LEU A 441 -19.03 11.84 2.99
CA LEU A 441 -19.42 12.86 3.95
C LEU A 441 -18.44 14.03 3.91
N ASN A 442 -18.93 15.24 4.16
CA ASN A 442 -18.03 16.39 4.23
C ASN A 442 -17.16 16.32 5.48
N GLY A 443 -16.00 17.00 5.47
CA GLY A 443 -15.05 16.92 6.58
C GLY A 443 -15.63 17.21 7.98
N LYS A 444 -16.64 18.08 8.10
CA LYS A 444 -17.29 18.37 9.40
C LYS A 444 -18.16 17.21 9.86
N GLU A 445 -18.99 16.66 8.97
CA GLU A 445 -19.85 15.51 9.27
C GLU A 445 -19.03 14.27 9.61
N GLN A 446 -17.98 13.98 8.84
CA GLN A 446 -17.14 12.81 9.07
C GLN A 446 -16.35 12.94 10.39
N THR A 447 -15.85 14.14 10.70
CA THR A 447 -15.19 14.38 12.00
C THR A 447 -16.16 14.22 13.16
N GLN A 448 -17.41 14.70 13.03
CA GLN A 448 -18.43 14.52 14.07
C GLN A 448 -18.79 13.05 14.27
N ARG A 449 -18.96 12.27 13.19
CA ARG A 449 -19.15 10.81 13.25
C ARG A 449 -18.07 10.11 14.07
N ILE A 450 -16.80 10.46 13.84
CA ILE A 450 -15.67 9.88 14.59
C ILE A 450 -15.71 10.30 16.06
N LYS A 451 -16.05 11.56 16.34
CA LYS A 451 -16.20 12.07 17.71
C LYS A 451 -17.29 11.35 18.49
N ASP A 452 -18.43 11.15 17.85
CA ASP A 452 -19.56 10.45 18.44
C ASP A 452 -19.16 8.99 18.75
N ALA A 453 -18.45 8.33 17.83
CA ALA A 453 -17.92 6.99 18.06
C ALA A 453 -16.91 6.93 19.22
N PHE A 454 -15.94 7.85 19.29
CA PHE A 454 -14.95 7.85 20.39
C PHE A 454 -15.60 8.18 21.73
N SER A 455 -16.66 8.99 21.74
CA SER A 455 -17.39 9.35 22.96
C SER A 455 -18.14 8.20 23.62
N THR A 456 -18.25 7.05 22.95
CA THR A 456 -18.78 5.81 23.56
C THR A 456 -17.85 5.27 24.65
N GLY A 457 -16.55 5.60 24.62
CA GLY A 457 -15.55 5.03 25.52
C GLY A 457 -15.25 3.54 25.23
N LEU A 458 -15.72 3.01 24.10
CA LEU A 458 -15.58 1.59 23.77
C LEU A 458 -14.46 1.28 22.78
N ILE A 459 -13.97 2.26 22.01
CA ILE A 459 -12.94 2.04 20.99
C ILE A 459 -11.55 2.23 21.60
N ASP A 460 -10.67 1.24 21.44
CA ASP A 460 -9.27 1.32 21.86
C ASP A 460 -8.35 1.84 20.74
N ILE A 461 -8.62 1.39 19.51
CA ILE A 461 -7.83 1.71 18.32
C ILE A 461 -8.78 2.15 17.21
N PHE A 462 -8.47 3.25 16.54
CA PHE A 462 -9.15 3.65 15.30
C PHE A 462 -8.32 3.17 14.10
N ALA A 463 -8.84 2.17 13.40
CA ALA A 463 -8.16 1.54 12.27
C ALA A 463 -8.22 2.37 11.00
N HIS A 464 -7.15 2.27 10.21
CA HIS A 464 -6.94 2.91 8.91
C HIS A 464 -7.68 4.27 8.78
N PRO A 465 -7.26 5.29 9.56
CA PRO A 465 -8.11 6.43 9.92
C PRO A 465 -8.56 7.36 8.79
N THR A 466 -8.00 7.23 7.59
CA THR A 466 -8.43 8.01 6.41
C THR A 466 -9.24 7.19 5.41
N GLY A 467 -9.35 5.88 5.65
CA GLY A 467 -10.04 4.90 4.81
C GLY A 467 -9.46 4.80 3.40
N ARG A 468 -8.24 5.27 3.16
CA ARG A 468 -7.65 5.29 1.81
C ARG A 468 -7.31 3.89 1.31
N LYS A 469 -7.32 3.72 0.00
CA LYS A 469 -6.75 2.56 -0.71
C LYS A 469 -5.97 3.06 -1.93
N ILE A 470 -4.65 3.07 -1.87
CA ILE A 470 -3.75 3.58 -2.92
C ILE A 470 -4.10 2.96 -4.28
N GLY A 471 -4.35 3.82 -5.26
CA GLY A 471 -4.75 3.46 -6.62
C GLY A 471 -6.23 3.08 -6.77
N VAL A 472 -7.01 3.06 -5.69
CA VAL A 472 -8.42 2.61 -5.69
C VAL A 472 -9.36 3.68 -5.10
N ARG A 473 -9.03 4.20 -3.91
CA ARG A 473 -9.87 5.12 -3.13
C ARG A 473 -9.00 6.18 -2.45
N GLU A 474 -9.32 7.44 -2.72
CA GLU A 474 -8.74 8.59 -2.01
C GLU A 474 -9.16 8.59 -0.52
N PRO A 475 -8.36 9.19 0.37
CA PRO A 475 -8.77 9.40 1.76
C PRO A 475 -10.07 10.21 1.82
N TYR A 476 -10.95 9.88 2.75
CA TYR A 476 -12.13 10.71 3.03
C TYR A 476 -11.74 12.02 3.71
N GLU A 477 -12.59 13.03 3.61
CA GLU A 477 -12.37 14.30 4.29
C GLU A 477 -12.53 14.12 5.81
N VAL A 478 -11.52 14.52 6.58
CA VAL A 478 -11.57 14.57 8.04
C VAL A 478 -10.70 15.73 8.54
N ASN A 479 -11.15 16.42 9.58
CA ASN A 479 -10.32 17.42 10.25
C ASN A 479 -9.31 16.69 11.14
N PHE A 480 -8.11 16.45 10.61
CA PHE A 480 -7.11 15.62 11.28
C PHE A 480 -6.62 16.20 12.62
N SER A 481 -6.58 17.52 12.76
CA SER A 481 -6.20 18.16 14.03
C SER A 481 -7.23 17.90 15.12
N GLU A 482 -8.51 18.00 14.76
CA GLU A 482 -9.61 17.67 15.66
C GLU A 482 -9.66 16.17 15.97
N LEU A 483 -9.39 15.30 14.98
CA LEU A 483 -9.22 13.87 15.19
C LEU A 483 -8.14 13.57 16.24
N CYS A 484 -6.94 14.17 16.13
CA CYS A 484 -5.88 13.97 17.12
C CYS A 484 -6.28 14.45 18.51
N THR A 485 -6.98 15.59 18.59
CA THR A 485 -7.45 16.13 19.87
C THR A 485 -8.41 15.15 20.54
N VAL A 486 -9.37 14.64 19.79
CA VAL A 486 -10.42 13.74 20.28
C VAL A 486 -9.85 12.36 20.61
N ALA A 487 -8.95 11.83 19.77
CA ALA A 487 -8.20 10.61 20.04
C ALA A 487 -7.46 10.68 21.38
N LYS A 488 -6.76 11.79 21.64
CA LYS A 488 -6.10 12.02 22.93
C LYS A 488 -7.08 12.12 24.09
N THR A 489 -8.20 12.83 23.91
CA THR A 489 -9.21 13.02 24.96
C THR A 489 -9.81 11.69 25.42
N TYR A 490 -10.10 10.79 24.49
CA TYR A 490 -10.72 9.49 24.77
C TYR A 490 -9.71 8.35 24.84
N ASN A 491 -8.41 8.65 24.88
CA ASN A 491 -7.32 7.67 24.91
C ASN A 491 -7.39 6.60 23.78
N VAL A 492 -7.85 6.99 22.60
CA VAL A 492 -7.93 6.12 21.41
C VAL A 492 -6.61 6.21 20.63
N ALA A 493 -5.98 5.07 20.38
CA ALA A 493 -4.80 5.02 19.52
C ALA A 493 -5.19 5.12 18.03
N LEU A 494 -4.33 5.72 17.20
CA LEU A 494 -4.53 5.78 15.75
C LEU A 494 -3.65 4.75 15.05
N GLU A 495 -4.23 3.97 14.14
CA GLU A 495 -3.51 2.91 13.46
C GLU A 495 -2.65 3.42 12.30
N ILE A 496 -1.47 2.81 12.14
CA ILE A 496 -0.69 2.77 10.90
C ILE A 496 -0.83 1.36 10.34
N ASN A 497 -1.83 1.20 9.48
CA ASN A 497 -2.12 -0.05 8.81
C ASN A 497 -1.05 -0.36 7.74
N ALA A 498 -0.38 -1.48 7.94
CA ALA A 498 0.76 -1.93 7.15
C ALA A 498 0.37 -2.68 5.86
N PHE A 499 -0.93 -2.95 5.64
CA PHE A 499 -1.39 -3.70 4.49
C PHE A 499 -1.03 -2.98 3.17
N PRO A 500 -0.46 -3.69 2.17
CA PRO A 500 -0.20 -3.15 0.85
C PRO A 500 -1.46 -2.52 0.24
N ARG A 501 -1.35 -1.26 -0.18
CA ARG A 501 -2.43 -0.35 -0.64
C ARG A 501 -3.13 0.45 0.44
N ARG A 502 -3.03 0.13 1.73
CA ARG A 502 -3.51 1.04 2.79
C ARG A 502 -2.43 2.05 3.15
N PHE A 503 -1.37 1.59 3.82
CA PHE A 503 -0.36 2.45 4.44
C PHE A 503 -1.03 3.58 5.23
N ASP A 504 -2.05 3.29 6.03
CA ASP A 504 -2.96 4.30 6.58
C ASP A 504 -2.96 4.22 8.09
N LEU A 505 -2.41 5.18 8.83
CA LEU A 505 -1.96 6.51 8.43
C LEU A 505 -0.70 6.58 7.56
N ASP A 506 -0.58 7.62 6.73
CA ASP A 506 0.74 7.96 6.16
C ASP A 506 1.69 8.57 7.21
N SER A 507 2.96 8.63 6.81
CA SER A 507 4.03 9.18 7.64
C SER A 507 3.85 10.64 8.07
N GLU A 508 3.06 11.46 7.36
CA GLU A 508 2.79 12.85 7.77
C GLU A 508 1.75 12.91 8.86
N TYR A 509 0.63 12.21 8.65
CA TYR A 509 -0.42 12.10 9.65
C TYR A 509 0.04 11.37 10.91
N ALA A 510 0.81 10.29 10.79
CA ALA A 510 1.41 9.60 11.93
C ALA A 510 2.36 10.52 12.72
N ARG A 511 3.17 11.35 12.02
CA ARG A 511 4.05 12.32 12.69
C ARG A 511 3.24 13.40 13.44
N ASN A 512 2.17 13.90 12.84
CA ASN A 512 1.28 14.89 13.46
C ASN A 512 0.55 14.32 14.69
N ALA A 513 0.10 13.06 14.62
CA ALA A 513 -0.50 12.35 15.75
C ALA A 513 0.50 12.21 16.91
N MET A 514 1.72 11.75 16.63
CA MET A 514 2.79 11.69 17.64
C MET A 514 3.10 13.06 18.25
N GLN A 515 3.18 14.12 17.44
CA GLN A 515 3.41 15.49 17.94
C GLN A 515 2.25 16.05 18.78
N SER A 516 1.08 15.42 18.70
CA SER A 516 -0.10 15.73 19.51
C SER A 516 -0.19 14.87 20.78
N ASP A 517 0.82 14.04 21.05
CA ASP A 517 0.86 12.99 22.07
C ASP A 517 -0.26 11.96 21.94
N VAL A 518 -0.68 11.64 20.71
CA VAL A 518 -1.61 10.54 20.45
C VAL A 518 -0.81 9.25 20.32
N MET A 519 -1.25 8.20 21.02
CA MET A 519 -0.65 6.87 20.90
C MET A 519 -0.94 6.30 19.50
N LEU A 520 0.02 5.60 18.92
CA LEU A 520 -0.13 4.94 17.62
C LEU A 520 -0.12 3.42 17.77
N SER A 521 -0.70 2.72 16.82
CA SER A 521 -0.62 1.26 16.68
C SER A 521 -0.20 0.87 15.27
N LEU A 522 0.35 -0.33 15.11
CA LEU A 522 0.58 -0.99 13.83
C LEU A 522 -0.34 -2.22 13.75
N GLY A 523 -1.03 -2.37 12.63
CA GLY A 523 -1.76 -3.58 12.28
C GLY A 523 -1.38 -4.00 10.87
N THR A 524 -1.24 -5.30 10.60
CA THR A 524 -1.00 -5.75 9.21
C THR A 524 -2.26 -5.90 8.39
N ASP A 525 -3.44 -5.90 9.01
CA ASP A 525 -4.71 -6.25 8.36
C ASP A 525 -4.62 -7.67 7.76
N ALA A 526 -3.93 -8.58 8.46
CA ALA A 526 -3.57 -9.87 7.90
C ALA A 526 -4.79 -10.79 7.79
N HIS A 527 -5.24 -11.03 6.56
CA HIS A 527 -6.24 -12.05 6.22
C HIS A 527 -5.63 -13.43 5.88
N GLY A 528 -4.33 -13.61 6.14
CA GLY A 528 -3.62 -14.85 5.86
C GLY A 528 -2.17 -14.79 6.34
N LEU A 529 -1.54 -15.95 6.50
CA LEU A 529 -0.25 -16.08 7.20
C LEU A 529 0.86 -15.20 6.60
N THR A 530 0.97 -15.15 5.27
CA THR A 530 2.01 -14.36 4.58
C THR A 530 1.80 -12.85 4.73
N HIS A 531 0.61 -12.39 5.10
CA HIS A 531 0.33 -10.97 5.31
C HIS A 531 0.95 -10.43 6.59
N LEU A 532 1.26 -11.28 7.58
CA LEU A 532 1.99 -10.87 8.78
C LEU A 532 3.39 -10.31 8.43
N ASP A 533 3.97 -10.69 7.28
CA ASP A 533 5.24 -10.13 6.78
C ASP A 533 5.13 -8.65 6.35
N TYR A 534 3.91 -8.10 6.30
CA TYR A 534 3.68 -6.70 5.97
C TYR A 534 4.05 -5.75 7.10
N MET A 535 4.30 -6.23 8.33
CA MET A 535 4.69 -5.39 9.47
C MET A 535 5.88 -4.47 9.15
N LYS A 536 6.83 -4.95 8.32
CA LYS A 536 7.97 -4.15 7.82
C LYS A 536 7.56 -2.86 7.12
N TYR A 537 6.41 -2.84 6.45
CA TYR A 537 5.87 -1.66 5.80
C TYR A 537 5.31 -0.66 6.81
N GLY A 538 4.61 -1.12 7.86
CA GLY A 538 4.16 -0.30 8.99
C GLY A 538 5.34 0.33 9.72
N VAL A 539 6.37 -0.46 10.04
CA VAL A 539 7.63 0.04 10.60
C VAL A 539 8.31 1.05 9.67
N GLY A 540 8.32 0.82 8.36
CA GLY A 540 8.83 1.79 7.38
C GLY A 540 8.12 3.14 7.44
N VAL A 541 6.78 3.14 7.53
CA VAL A 541 5.98 4.37 7.71
C VAL A 541 6.28 5.03 9.07
N ALA A 542 6.33 4.25 10.14
CA ALA A 542 6.63 4.71 11.49
C ALA A 542 8.01 5.39 11.57
N ARG A 543 9.04 4.81 10.93
CA ARG A 543 10.38 5.39 10.82
C ARG A 543 10.36 6.72 10.07
N ARG A 544 9.64 6.79 8.94
CA ARG A 544 9.45 8.05 8.20
C ARG A 544 8.70 9.11 9.01
N ALA A 545 7.83 8.69 9.92
CA ALA A 545 7.09 9.54 10.85
C ALA A 545 7.89 9.94 12.11
N TRP A 546 9.18 9.55 12.21
CA TRP A 546 10.05 9.82 13.35
C TRP A 546 9.64 9.11 14.64
N LEU A 547 8.99 7.96 14.53
CA LEU A 547 8.52 7.23 15.69
C LEU A 547 9.67 6.46 16.35
N GLU A 548 9.73 6.57 17.68
CA GLU A 548 10.53 5.75 18.59
C GLU A 548 9.61 4.68 19.19
N PRO A 549 10.16 3.61 19.81
CA PRO A 549 9.35 2.55 20.43
C PRO A 549 8.24 3.07 21.35
N LYS A 550 8.53 4.07 22.19
CA LYS A 550 7.56 4.65 23.14
C LYS A 550 6.26 5.19 22.51
N HIS A 551 6.25 5.49 21.21
CA HIS A 551 5.09 6.05 20.52
C HIS A 551 4.11 4.98 20.00
N LEU A 552 4.44 3.69 20.10
CA LEU A 552 3.67 2.59 19.51
C LEU A 552 3.19 1.59 20.58
N LEU A 553 1.93 1.17 20.50
CA LEU A 553 1.39 0.10 21.35
C LEU A 553 2.09 -1.23 21.13
N ASN A 554 2.54 -1.50 19.90
CA ASN A 554 3.15 -2.77 19.51
C ASN A 554 4.49 -3.06 20.19
N THR A 555 5.12 -2.07 20.85
CA THR A 555 6.38 -2.28 21.58
C THR A 555 6.18 -2.48 23.08
N ARG A 556 4.94 -2.36 23.55
CA ARG A 556 4.56 -2.55 24.95
C ARG A 556 4.58 -4.04 25.26
N SER A 557 5.07 -4.41 26.44
CA SER A 557 4.81 -5.77 26.93
C SER A 557 3.30 -6.01 27.02
N TYR A 558 2.86 -7.26 27.01
CA TYR A 558 1.43 -7.58 27.11
C TYR A 558 0.78 -6.90 28.33
N LYS A 559 1.49 -6.84 29.47
CA LYS A 559 1.01 -6.16 30.67
C LYS A 559 0.80 -4.66 30.46
N GLU A 560 1.72 -3.98 29.79
CA GLU A 560 1.62 -2.55 29.49
C GLU A 560 0.54 -2.27 28.43
N LEU A 561 0.38 -3.16 27.45
CA LEU A 561 -0.71 -3.09 26.48
C LEU A 561 -2.06 -3.17 27.18
N VAL A 562 -2.27 -4.18 28.03
CA VAL A 562 -3.52 -4.34 28.79
C VAL A 562 -3.79 -3.14 29.71
N GLN A 563 -2.75 -2.50 30.27
CA GLN A 563 -2.93 -1.27 31.05
C GLN A 563 -3.48 -0.12 30.20
N PHE A 564 -3.06 0.00 28.94
CA PHE A 564 -3.61 0.98 28.02
C PHE A 564 -5.07 0.68 27.67
N LEU A 565 -5.38 -0.57 27.30
CA LEU A 565 -6.74 -1.00 26.91
C LEU A 565 -7.75 -0.88 28.06
N LYS A 566 -7.31 -1.12 29.31
CA LYS A 566 -8.16 -0.99 30.51
C LYS A 566 -8.29 0.44 31.04
N ALA A 567 -7.59 1.41 30.46
CA ALA A 567 -7.72 2.81 30.84
C ALA A 567 -8.92 3.51 30.18
N ARG A 568 -9.74 2.75 29.43
CA ARG A 568 -11.00 3.17 28.82
C ARG A 568 -12.00 3.71 29.85
#